data_AF-A0A2K3M2Y0-F1
#
_entry.id   AF-A0A2K3M2Y0-F1
#
_cell.length_a   1.000
_cell.length_b   1.000
_cell.length_c   1.000
_cell.angle_alpha   90.00
_cell.angle_beta   90.00
_cell.angle_gamma   90.00
#
_symmetry.space_group_name_H-M   'P 1'
#
loop_
_entity.id
_entity.type
_entity.pdbx_description
1 polymer ?
#
loop_
_entity_poly.entity_id
_entity_poly.type
_entity_poly.pdbx_seq_one_letter_code
_entity_poly.pdbx_strand_id
1 'polypeptide(L)' 'MGKSSIPIVGVLLLCFLVSFSEAEYRKYKDPKVPLNRRIKDLMSRMTLEEKIGQMTQLERSVATPEAISKYFI' A
#
# COMPACT_ATOMS: atom_id res chain seq x y z
N MET A 1 -33.86 24.73 24.97
CA MET A 1 -33.23 23.51 24.42
C MET A 1 -32.81 23.81 22.98
N GLY A 2 -31.55 23.63 22.57
CA GLY A 2 -31.22 23.69 21.13
C GLY A 2 -29.93 24.38 20.69
N LYS A 3 -29.06 24.84 21.60
CA LYS A 3 -27.80 25.52 21.20
C LYS A 3 -26.55 24.64 21.36
N SER A 4 -26.60 23.61 22.21
CA SER A 4 -25.44 22.76 22.54
C SER A 4 -25.27 21.53 21.63
N SER A 5 -26.26 21.20 20.79
CA SER A 5 -26.20 20.00 19.92
C SER A 5 -25.44 20.22 18.60
N ILE A 6 -25.30 21.47 18.14
CA ILE A 6 -24.61 21.84 16.89
C ILE A 6 -23.13 21.41 16.89
N PRO A 7 -22.32 21.68 17.94
CA PRO A 7 -20.92 21.24 17.95
C PRO A 7 -20.79 19.72 18.05
N ILE A 8 -21.70 19.04 18.74
CA ILE A 8 -21.68 17.58 18.92
C ILE A 8 -21.98 16.88 17.58
N VAL A 9 -22.98 17.37 16.83
CA VAL A 9 -23.31 16.84 15.50
C VAL A 9 -22.17 17.10 14.51
N GLY A 10 -21.54 18.28 14.58
CA GLY A 10 -20.35 18.60 13.76
C GLY A 10 -19.16 17.67 14.04
N VAL A 11 -18.88 17.38 15.32
CA VAL A 11 -17.83 16.43 15.73
C VAL A 11 -18.16 15.01 15.29
N LEU A 12 -19.41 14.55 15.45
CA LEU A 12 -19.85 13.23 14.99
C LEU A 12 -19.69 13.09 13.47
N LEU A 13 -20.08 14.10 12.69
CA LEU A 13 -19.92 14.11 11.24
C LEU A 13 -18.44 14.03 10.83
N LEU A 14 -17.56 14.76 11.53
CA LEU A 14 -16.11 14.72 11.35
C LEU A 14 -15.52 13.33 11.66
N CYS A 15 -15.93 12.70 12.76
CA CYS A 15 -15.51 11.34 13.11
C CYS A 15 -15.93 10.31 12.06
N PHE A 16 -17.13 10.45 11.49
CA PHE A 16 -17.60 9.61 10.38
C PHE A 16 -16.74 9.77 9.12
N LEU A 17 -16.32 11.00 8.77
CA LEU A 17 -15.45 11.24 7.60
C LEU A 17 -14.04 10.67 7.77
N VAL A 18 -13.47 10.73 8.99
CA VAL A 18 -12.12 10.22 9.29
C VAL A 18 -12.07 8.69 9.29
N SER A 19 -13.18 8.02 9.62
CA SER A 19 -13.22 6.55 9.74
C SER A 19 -13.14 5.82 8.40
N PHE A 20 -13.33 6.51 7.26
CA PHE A 20 -13.32 5.91 5.92
C PHE A 20 -11.93 5.75 5.29
N SER A 21 -10.85 6.24 5.92
CA SER A 21 -9.48 6.03 5.40
C SER A 21 -8.75 4.90 6.13
N GLU A 22 -9.21 3.67 5.97
CA GLU A 22 -8.42 2.48 6.29
C GLU A 22 -7.38 2.29 5.17
N ALA A 23 -6.17 2.80 5.37
CA ALA A 23 -5.05 2.41 4.54
C ALA A 23 -4.83 0.90 4.73
N GLU A 24 -5.07 0.10 3.67
CA GLU A 24 -4.95 -1.37 3.75
C GLU A 24 -3.60 -1.75 4.37
N TYR A 25 -3.63 -2.38 5.55
CA TYR A 25 -2.41 -2.75 6.26
C TYR A 25 -1.66 -3.85 5.50
N ARG A 26 -0.51 -3.51 4.93
CA ARG A 26 0.36 -4.42 4.16
C ARG A 26 1.49 -4.95 5.02
N LYS A 27 1.39 -6.23 5.44
CA LYS A 27 2.37 -6.88 6.32
C LYS A 27 3.77 -6.85 5.75
N TYR A 28 3.94 -7.00 4.42
CA TYR A 28 5.27 -6.96 3.80
C TYR A 28 5.98 -5.60 3.95
N LYS A 29 5.24 -4.50 4.17
CA LYS A 29 5.80 -3.16 4.41
C LYS A 29 6.15 -2.89 5.87
N ASP A 30 5.64 -3.68 6.81
CA ASP A 30 5.89 -3.47 8.24
C ASP A 30 7.24 -4.08 8.66
N PRO A 31 8.23 -3.27 9.10
CA PRO A 31 9.53 -3.78 9.52
C PRO A 31 9.48 -4.58 10.83
N LYS A 32 8.40 -4.46 11.63
CA LYS A 32 8.22 -5.21 12.89
C LYS A 32 7.77 -6.65 12.65
N VAL A 33 7.27 -6.97 11.45
CA VAL A 33 6.82 -8.32 11.09
C VAL A 33 8.04 -9.18 10.72
N PRO A 34 8.12 -10.45 11.19
CA PRO A 34 9.23 -11.34 10.83
C PRO A 34 9.41 -11.49 9.31
N LEU A 35 10.67 -11.54 8.86
CA LEU A 35 11.03 -11.53 7.43
C LEU A 35 10.25 -12.55 6.60
N ASN A 36 10.20 -13.82 7.03
CA ASN A 36 9.50 -14.88 6.29
C ASN A 36 8.00 -14.59 6.12
N ARG A 37 7.38 -13.92 7.09
CA ARG A 37 5.96 -13.53 7.00
C ARG A 37 5.77 -12.39 6.01
N ARG A 38 6.73 -11.45 5.94
CA ARG A 38 6.74 -10.37 4.94
C ARG A 38 6.92 -10.92 3.53
N ILE A 39 7.86 -11.85 3.33
CA ILE A 39 8.10 -12.51 2.04
C ILE A 39 6.84 -13.25 1.58
N LYS A 40 6.23 -14.06 2.47
CA LYS A 40 5.02 -14.82 2.12
C LYS A 40 3.84 -13.91 1.76
N ASP A 41 3.64 -12.82 2.51
CA ASP A 41 2.61 -11.83 2.20
C ASP A 41 2.87 -11.16 0.84
N LEU A 42 4.10 -10.71 0.57
CA LEU A 42 4.48 -10.12 -0.71
C LEU A 42 4.25 -11.09 -1.88
N MET A 43 4.80 -12.31 -1.81
CA MET A 43 4.70 -13.32 -2.87
C MET A 43 3.25 -13.74 -3.18
N SER A 44 2.36 -13.69 -2.19
CA SER A 44 0.93 -13.99 -2.36
C SER A 44 0.16 -12.89 -3.10
N ARG A 45 0.69 -11.66 -3.10
CA ARG A 45 0.08 -10.49 -3.73
C ARG A 45 0.64 -10.19 -5.12
N MET A 46 1.80 -10.76 -5.46
CA MET A 46 2.46 -10.53 -6.75
C MET A 46 1.86 -11.35 -7.89
N THR A 47 1.73 -10.73 -9.06
CA THR A 47 1.42 -11.41 -10.32
C THR A 47 2.62 -12.23 -10.82
N LEU A 48 2.40 -13.01 -11.88
CA LEU A 48 3.49 -13.78 -12.49
C LEU A 48 4.52 -12.85 -13.16
N GLU A 49 4.07 -11.80 -13.83
CA GLU A 49 4.89 -10.79 -14.48
C GLU A 49 5.78 -10.07 -13.46
N GLU A 50 5.23 -9.65 -12.33
CA GLU A 50 6.00 -9.02 -11.26
C GLU A 50 7.07 -9.96 -10.69
N LYS A 51 6.77 -11.27 -10.59
CA LYS A 51 7.75 -12.27 -10.13
C LYS A 51 8.87 -12.46 -11.14
N ILE A 52 8.54 -12.53 -12.43
CA ILE A 52 9.53 -12.61 -13.52
C ILE A 52 10.38 -11.33 -13.55
N GLY A 53 9.78 -10.16 -13.36
CA GLY A 53 10.46 -8.88 -13.29
C GLY A 53 11.54 -8.87 -12.20
N GLN A 54 11.22 -9.33 -10.98
CA GLN A 54 12.21 -9.46 -9.90
C GLN A 54 13.36 -10.44 -10.19
N MET A 55 13.16 -11.41 -11.09
CA MET A 55 14.19 -12.37 -11.52
C MET A 55 15.00 -11.87 -12.74
N THR A 56 14.60 -10.74 -13.33
CA THR A 56 15.19 -10.22 -14.56
C THR A 56 16.24 -9.17 -14.22
N GLN A 57 17.42 -9.26 -14.86
CA GLN A 57 18.48 -8.27 -14.73
C GLN A 57 18.70 -7.57 -16.07
N LEU A 58 18.58 -6.24 -16.09
CA LEU A 58 18.85 -5.42 -17.26
C LEU A 58 20.28 -4.89 -17.26
N GLU A 59 20.84 -4.76 -18.46
CA GLU A 59 22.04 -3.97 -18.68
C GLU A 59 21.75 -2.48 -18.47
N ARG A 60 22.71 -1.77 -17.87
CA ARG A 60 22.50 -0.36 -17.50
C ARG A 60 22.26 0.53 -18.73
N SER A 61 22.81 0.16 -19.88
CA SER A 61 22.62 0.86 -21.15
C SER A 61 21.17 0.89 -21.63
N VAL A 62 20.35 -0.07 -21.20
CA VAL A 62 18.94 -0.22 -21.61
C VAL A 62 17.95 -0.02 -20.46
N ALA A 63 18.43 0.15 -19.22
CA ALA A 63 17.63 0.35 -18.02
C ALA A 63 17.07 1.79 -17.92
N THR A 64 16.08 2.12 -18.75
CA THR A 64 15.37 3.39 -18.67
C THR A 64 14.28 3.34 -17.58
N PRO A 65 13.91 4.48 -16.95
CA PRO A 65 12.81 4.52 -15.98
C PRO A 65 11.48 3.99 -16.54
N GLU A 66 11.24 4.22 -17.84
CA GLU A 66 10.07 3.71 -18.53
C GLU A 66 10.10 2.18 -18.65
N ALA A 67 11.25 1.59 -19.04
CA ALA A 67 11.39 0.15 -19.12
C ALA A 67 11.20 -0.53 -17.75
N ILE A 68 11.80 0.04 -16.70
CA ILE A 68 11.69 -0.44 -15.32
C ILE A 68 10.22 -0.46 -14.87
N SER A 69 9.51 0.67 -15.03
CA SER A 69 8.13 0.78 -14.59
C SER A 69 7.17 -0.06 -15.43
N LYS A 70 7.41 -0.21 -16.74
CA LYS A 70 6.49 -0.91 -17.65
C LYS A 70 6.58 -2.42 -17.51
N TYR A 71 7.77 -2.95 -17.25
CA TYR A 71 8.02 -4.39 -17.21
C TYR A 71 8.27 -4.95 -15.81
N PHE A 72 8.19 -4.12 -14.77
CA PHE A 72 8.46 -4.49 -13.37
C PHE A 72 9.88 -4.99 -13.12
N ILE A 73 10.86 -4.43 -13.84
CA ILE A 73 12.29 -4.83 -13.81
C ILE A 73 13.12 -3.78 -13.08
#